data_AF-A0A9E1INE7-F1
#
_entry.id   AF-A0A9E1INE7-F1
#
_cell.length_a   1.000
_cell.length_b   1.000
_cell.length_c   1.000
_cell.angle_alpha   90.00
_cell.angle_beta   90.00
_cell.angle_gamma   90.00
#
_symmetry.space_group_name_H-M   'P 1'
#
loop_
_entity.id
_entity.type
_entity.pdbx_description
1 polymer ?
#
loop_
_entity_poly.entity_id
_entity_poly.type
_entity_poly.pdbx_seq_one_letter_code
_entity_poly.pdbx_strand_id
1 'polypeptide(L)'
;MNLRIREIGHVLVVTDKMLMELKLLDSFLASLEQNGVKYTVFDGVQPNPTIENVENGRRVYREQRCDGIVGFGGGSPIDCAKVIAARIGNPFLSVRRMKGLFKVILPIPPFFCVPTTAGTGTETPARLAPAASQRSHGGLLRGCARLV
;
A
#
# COMPACT_ATOMS: atom_id res chain seq x y z
N MET A 1 11.13 -12.79 -20.97
CA MET A 1 10.97 -11.39 -20.53
C MET A 1 10.72 -11.45 -19.03
N ASN A 2 11.81 -11.40 -18.23
CA ASN A 2 11.81 -11.78 -16.82
C ASN A 2 11.55 -10.53 -15.97
N LEU A 3 10.32 -10.36 -15.48
CA LEU A 3 9.95 -9.31 -14.54
C LEU A 3 10.62 -9.62 -13.20
N ARG A 4 11.90 -9.26 -13.05
CA ARG A 4 12.50 -9.06 -11.73
C ARG A 4 11.83 -7.83 -11.14
N ILE A 5 10.64 -8.03 -10.57
CA ILE A 5 10.11 -7.14 -9.54
C ILE A 5 11.27 -6.98 -8.56
N ARG A 6 11.63 -5.72 -8.28
CA ARG A 6 12.74 -5.29 -7.40
C ARG A 6 12.80 -6.21 -6.17
N GLU A 7 14.00 -6.49 -5.63
CA GLU A 7 14.25 -7.36 -4.47
C GLU A 7 13.34 -7.04 -3.26
N ILE A 8 12.09 -7.52 -3.31
CA ILE A 8 11.11 -7.43 -2.22
C ILE A 8 11.26 -8.74 -1.48
N GLY A 9 11.96 -8.69 -0.37
CA GLY A 9 12.17 -9.84 0.51
C GLY A 9 11.08 -9.98 1.56
N HIS A 10 10.39 -8.89 1.93
CA HIS A 10 9.40 -8.92 3.00
C HIS A 10 8.28 -7.88 2.85
N VAL A 11 7.06 -8.33 2.55
CA VAL A 11 5.89 -7.43 2.41
C VAL A 11 5.02 -7.34 3.67
N LEU A 12 4.45 -6.16 3.91
CA LEU A 12 3.33 -5.99 4.83
C LEU A 12 2.02 -6.14 4.05
N VAL A 13 1.23 -7.16 4.37
CA VAL A 13 -0.11 -7.36 3.81
C VAL A 13 -1.13 -6.70 4.73
N VAL A 14 -1.77 -5.65 4.25
CA VAL A 14 -2.81 -4.90 4.96
C VAL A 14 -4.18 -5.38 4.49
N THR A 15 -4.98 -5.91 5.40
CA THR A 15 -6.32 -6.46 5.17
C THR A 15 -7.24 -6.15 6.33
N ASP A 16 -8.52 -6.51 6.23
CA ASP A 16 -9.44 -6.57 7.36
C ASP A 16 -9.60 -8.01 7.88
N LYS A 17 -10.19 -8.12 9.08
CA LYS A 17 -10.46 -9.40 9.74
C LYS A 17 -11.48 -10.26 8.99
N MET A 18 -12.45 -9.65 8.34
CA MET A 18 -13.50 -10.38 7.62
C MET A 18 -12.89 -11.21 6.49
N LEU A 19 -11.96 -10.62 5.73
CA LEU A 19 -11.24 -11.32 4.66
C LEU A 19 -10.33 -12.44 5.18
N MET A 20 -9.76 -12.30 6.38
CA MET A 20 -9.02 -13.35 7.05
C MET A 20 -9.93 -14.50 7.50
N GLU A 21 -11.09 -14.19 8.09
CA GLU A 21 -12.09 -15.19 8.51
C GLU A 21 -12.65 -15.98 7.32
N LEU A 22 -12.84 -15.32 6.17
CA LEU A 22 -13.28 -15.93 4.93
C LEU A 22 -12.16 -16.68 4.18
N LYS A 23 -10.93 -16.68 4.69
CA LYS A 23 -9.77 -17.36 4.08
C LYS A 23 -9.50 -16.97 2.62
N LEU A 24 -9.89 -15.74 2.24
CA LEU A 24 -9.71 -15.25 0.87
C LEU A 24 -8.25 -14.96 0.54
N LEU A 25 -7.43 -14.70 1.56
CA LEU A 25 -6.01 -14.42 1.41
C LEU A 25 -5.15 -15.69 1.30
N ASP A 26 -5.66 -16.87 1.65
CA ASP A 26 -4.86 -18.10 1.77
C ASP A 26 -4.12 -18.43 0.47
N SER A 27 -4.81 -18.33 -0.68
CA SER A 27 -4.20 -18.57 -2.00
C SER A 27 -3.10 -17.57 -2.33
N PHE A 28 -3.28 -16.30 -1.92
CA PHE A 28 -2.30 -15.24 -2.13
C PHE A 28 -1.08 -15.42 -1.22
N LEU A 29 -1.30 -15.70 0.07
CA LEU A 29 -0.23 -15.95 1.04
C LEU A 29 0.59 -17.19 0.65
N ALA A 30 -0.08 -18.28 0.24
CA ALA A 30 0.59 -19.47 -0.27
C ALA A 30 1.46 -19.17 -1.50
N SER A 31 0.99 -18.30 -2.39
CA SER A 31 1.78 -17.85 -3.54
C SER A 31 3.03 -17.07 -3.11
N LEU A 32 2.94 -16.20 -2.09
CA LEU A 32 4.10 -15.49 -1.55
C LEU A 32 5.13 -16.46 -0.98
N GLU A 33 4.70 -17.47 -0.21
CA GLU A 33 5.60 -18.49 0.34
C GLU A 33 6.29 -19.29 -0.76
N GLN A 34 5.54 -19.74 -1.78
CA GLN A 34 6.08 -20.48 -2.92
C GLN A 34 7.13 -19.68 -3.70
N ASN A 35 7.00 -18.36 -3.74
CA ASN A 35 7.95 -17.46 -4.39
C ASN A 35 9.08 -17.00 -3.45
N GLY A 36 9.13 -17.49 -2.21
CA GLY A 36 10.18 -17.15 -1.23
C GLY A 36 10.08 -15.73 -0.68
N VAL A 37 8.92 -15.07 -0.80
CA VAL A 37 8.69 -13.71 -0.28
C VAL A 37 8.13 -13.82 1.13
N LYS A 38 8.84 -13.26 2.11
CA LYS A 38 8.32 -13.19 3.48
C LYS A 38 7.15 -12.23 3.53
N TYR A 39 6.21 -12.46 4.43
CA TYR A 39 5.11 -11.54 4.65
C TYR A 39 4.78 -11.39 6.12
N THR A 40 4.25 -10.22 6.46
CA THR A 40 3.58 -9.98 7.73
C THR A 40 2.17 -9.50 7.42
N VAL A 41 1.17 -10.08 8.08
CA VAL A 41 -0.22 -9.64 7.94
C VAL A 41 -0.54 -8.61 9.01
N PHE A 42 -1.18 -7.53 8.59
CA PHE A 42 -1.86 -6.56 9.45
C PHE A 42 -3.34 -6.56 9.09
N ASP A 43 -4.13 -7.22 9.93
CA ASP A 43 -5.58 -7.42 9.79
C ASP A 43 -6.40 -6.43 10.64
N GLY A 44 -5.74 -5.45 11.26
CA GLY A 44 -6.35 -4.48 12.16
C GLY A 44 -7.21 -3.41 11.47
N VAL A 45 -7.48 -3.52 10.17
CA VAL A 45 -8.28 -2.52 9.46
C VAL A 45 -9.76 -2.70 9.78
N GLN A 46 -10.31 -1.72 10.48
CA GLN A 46 -11.75 -1.60 10.74
C GLN A 46 -12.45 -0.82 9.62
N PRO A 47 -13.77 -0.98 9.43
CA PRO A 47 -14.58 -0.08 8.61
C PRO A 47 -14.41 1.36 9.11
N ASN A 48 -13.96 2.28 8.25
CA ASN A 48 -13.49 3.64 8.58
C ASN A 48 -12.15 3.65 9.34
N PRO A 49 -11.02 3.50 8.63
CA PRO A 49 -9.71 3.38 9.26
C PRO A 49 -9.36 4.66 10.03
N THR A 50 -8.99 4.49 11.30
CA THR A 50 -8.55 5.60 12.15
C THR A 50 -7.06 5.90 11.92
N ILE A 51 -6.61 7.06 12.41
CA ILE A 51 -5.18 7.41 12.41
C ILE A 51 -4.36 6.38 13.21
N GLU A 52 -4.96 5.80 14.25
CA GLU A 52 -4.33 4.78 15.07
C GLU A 52 -4.06 3.50 14.27
N ASN A 53 -4.99 3.07 13.40
CA ASN A 53 -4.77 1.93 12.51
C ASN A 53 -3.56 2.16 11.59
N VAL A 54 -3.40 3.38 11.08
CA VAL A 54 -2.26 3.75 10.23
C VAL A 54 -0.95 3.70 11.01
N GLU A 55 -0.90 4.26 12.22
CA GLU A 55 0.32 4.25 13.02
C GLU A 55 0.67 2.83 13.52
N ASN A 56 -0.33 2.01 13.82
CA ASN A 56 -0.13 0.59 14.14
C ASN A 56 0.42 -0.18 12.95
N GLY A 57 -0.17 -0.03 11.76
CA GLY A 57 0.35 -0.64 10.53
C GLY A 57 1.77 -0.18 10.20
N ARG A 58 2.07 1.11 10.38
CA ARG A 58 3.43 1.66 10.24
C ARG A 58 4.40 1.05 11.26
N ARG A 59 3.98 0.86 12.51
CA ARG A 59 4.80 0.25 13.55
C ARG A 59 5.17 -1.18 13.16
N VAL A 60 4.18 -1.98 12.77
CA VAL A 60 4.38 -3.36 12.30
C VAL A 60 5.33 -3.40 11.10
N TYR A 61 5.14 -2.53 10.10
CA TYR A 61 6.04 -2.42 8.95
C TYR A 61 7.51 -2.24 9.36
N ARG A 62 7.77 -1.36 10.34
CA ARG A 62 9.13 -1.05 10.79
C ARG A 62 9.72 -2.13 11.69
N GLU A 63 8.94 -2.66 12.61
CA GLU A 63 9.36 -3.73 13.54
C GLU A 63 9.75 -5.00 12.77
N GLN A 64 8.96 -5.36 11.76
CA GLN A 64 9.19 -6.54 10.94
C GLN A 64 10.16 -6.29 9.78
N ARG A 65 10.66 -5.05 9.61
CA ARG A 65 11.58 -4.64 8.55
C ARG A 65 11.06 -4.98 7.15
N CYS A 66 9.75 -4.76 6.95
CA CYS A 66 9.14 -4.90 5.63
C CYS A 66 9.77 -3.90 4.63
N ASP A 67 9.87 -4.31 3.38
CA ASP A 67 10.38 -3.52 2.25
C ASP A 67 9.30 -3.23 1.19
N GLY A 68 8.11 -3.82 1.33
CA GLY A 68 6.95 -3.56 0.48
C GLY A 68 5.63 -3.58 1.25
N ILE A 69 4.57 -3.07 0.64
CA ILE A 69 3.21 -3.04 1.20
C ILE A 69 2.24 -3.58 0.16
N VAL A 70 1.31 -4.44 0.58
CA VAL A 70 0.21 -4.95 -0.22
C VAL A 70 -1.10 -4.57 0.46
N GLY A 71 -1.95 -3.79 -0.18
CA GLY A 71 -3.35 -3.62 0.26
C GLY A 71 -4.21 -4.70 -0.36
N PHE A 72 -4.77 -5.59 0.46
CA PHE A 72 -5.67 -6.66 0.01
C PHE A 72 -7.06 -6.44 0.61
N GLY A 73 -8.08 -6.36 -0.23
CA GLY A 73 -9.46 -6.18 0.24
C GLY A 73 -10.26 -5.15 -0.55
N GLY A 74 -11.26 -4.54 0.10
CA GLY A 74 -12.06 -3.45 -0.48
C GLY A 74 -11.41 -2.06 -0.31
N GLY A 75 -12.19 -1.00 -0.56
CA GLY A 75 -11.70 0.39 -0.47
C GLY A 75 -11.08 0.76 0.89
N SER A 76 -11.65 0.26 2.00
CA SER A 76 -11.17 0.57 3.36
C SER A 76 -9.75 0.01 3.65
N PRO A 77 -9.46 -1.29 3.49
CA PRO A 77 -8.10 -1.84 3.55
C PRO A 77 -7.10 -1.17 2.61
N ILE A 78 -7.50 -0.93 1.36
CA ILE A 78 -6.63 -0.33 0.35
C ILE A 78 -6.27 1.10 0.72
N ASP A 79 -7.23 1.92 1.14
CA ASP A 79 -6.97 3.30 1.52
C ASP A 79 -6.15 3.38 2.81
N CYS A 80 -6.41 2.50 3.78
CA CYS A 80 -5.55 2.37 4.96
C CYS A 80 -4.08 2.07 4.56
N ALA A 81 -3.89 1.10 3.66
CA ALA A 81 -2.57 0.71 3.16
C ALA A 81 -1.85 1.85 2.43
N LYS A 82 -2.57 2.64 1.61
CA LYS A 82 -2.03 3.85 0.95
C LYS A 82 -1.56 4.88 1.98
N VAL A 83 -2.35 5.13 3.03
CA VAL A 83 -1.99 6.10 4.06
C VAL A 83 -0.80 5.61 4.89
N ILE A 84 -0.70 4.31 5.18
CA ILE A 84 0.48 3.69 5.80
C ILE A 84 1.72 3.91 4.93
N ALA A 85 1.64 3.63 3.63
CA ALA A 85 2.73 3.84 2.67
C ALA A 85 3.17 5.31 2.62
N ALA A 86 2.20 6.24 2.55
CA ALA A 86 2.46 7.68 2.58
C ALA A 86 3.16 8.09 3.88
N ARG A 87 2.69 7.59 5.03
CA ARG A 87 3.23 7.88 6.35
C ARG A 87 4.65 7.31 6.57
N ILE A 88 4.98 6.18 5.95
CA ILE A 88 6.32 5.59 5.96
C ILE A 88 7.28 6.44 5.12
N GLY A 89 6.89 6.80 3.89
CA GLY A 89 7.70 7.66 3.01
C GLY A 89 7.87 9.07 3.57
N ASN A 90 6.90 9.56 4.35
CA ASN A 90 6.87 10.93 4.88
C ASN A 90 6.85 10.93 6.43
N PRO A 91 7.96 10.51 7.07
CA PRO A 91 8.01 10.35 8.53
C PRO A 91 7.88 11.67 9.30
N PHE A 92 8.10 12.82 8.66
CA PHE A 92 8.00 14.15 9.26
C PHE A 92 6.57 14.74 9.27
N LEU A 93 5.63 14.12 8.55
CA LEU A 93 4.25 14.58 8.47
C LEU A 93 3.33 13.68 9.30
N SER A 94 2.43 14.29 10.09
CA SER A 94 1.35 13.53 10.73
C SER A 94 0.26 13.20 9.71
N VAL A 95 -0.48 12.11 9.94
CA VAL A 95 -1.58 11.68 9.05
C VAL A 95 -2.59 12.80 8.81
N ARG A 96 -2.91 13.61 9.85
CA ARG A 96 -3.79 14.78 9.73
C ARG A 96 -3.27 15.83 8.74
N ARG A 97 -1.95 16.06 8.70
CA ARG A 97 -1.32 17.04 7.80
C ARG A 97 -1.17 16.52 6.37
N MET A 98 -1.35 15.21 6.17
CA MET A 98 -1.36 14.59 4.85
C MET A 98 -2.74 14.60 4.17
N LYS A 99 -3.78 15.10 4.84
CA LYS A 99 -5.12 15.25 4.26
C LYS A 99 -5.12 16.33 3.17
N GLY A 100 -5.73 16.02 2.02
CA GLY A 100 -5.86 16.93 0.88
C GLY A 100 -4.88 16.66 -0.26
N LEU A 101 -4.98 17.47 -1.32
CA LEU A 101 -4.22 17.29 -2.55
C LEU A 101 -2.74 17.67 -2.36
N PHE A 102 -1.82 16.85 -2.87
CA PHE A 102 -0.37 17.12 -2.94
C PHE A 102 0.38 17.28 -1.59
N LYS A 103 -0.08 16.62 -0.52
CA LYS A 103 0.61 16.66 0.78
C LYS A 103 1.66 15.57 0.99
N VAL A 104 1.69 14.55 0.13
CA VAL A 104 2.72 13.50 0.12
C VAL A 104 3.89 14.00 -0.75
N ILE A 105 5.03 14.25 -0.12
CA ILE A 105 6.17 14.96 -0.75
C ILE A 105 7.25 13.96 -1.16
N LEU A 106 7.47 12.95 -0.32
CA LEU A 106 8.50 11.93 -0.50
C LEU A 106 7.93 10.66 -1.13
N PRO A 107 8.76 9.92 -1.90
CA PRO A 107 8.37 8.65 -2.50
C PRO A 107 7.97 7.65 -1.42
N ILE A 108 6.93 6.86 -1.71
CA ILE A 108 6.45 5.80 -0.83
C ILE A 108 7.17 4.47 -1.13
N PRO A 109 7.18 3.51 -0.19
CA PRO A 109 7.67 2.15 -0.45
C PRO A 109 6.92 1.48 -1.61
N PRO A 110 7.49 0.42 -2.23
CA PRO A 110 6.78 -0.44 -3.16
C PRO A 110 5.39 -0.80 -2.62
N PHE A 111 4.35 -0.47 -3.40
CA PHE A 111 2.96 -0.63 -3.01
C PHE A 111 2.21 -1.43 -4.08
N PHE A 112 1.50 -2.47 -3.66
CA PHE A 112 0.67 -3.32 -4.50
C PHE A 112 -0.76 -3.34 -3.95
N CYS A 113 -1.72 -3.56 -4.84
CA CYS A 113 -3.15 -3.54 -4.49
C CYS A 113 -3.83 -4.76 -5.11
N VAL A 114 -4.58 -5.49 -4.28
CA VAL A 114 -5.39 -6.64 -4.69
C VAL A 114 -6.84 -6.38 -4.25
N PRO A 115 -7.68 -5.82 -5.14
CA PRO A 115 -9.06 -5.50 -4.81
C PRO A 115 -9.92 -6.77 -4.75
N THR A 116 -10.78 -6.89 -3.73
CA THR A 116 -11.75 -8.00 -3.59
C THR A 116 -13.19 -7.59 -3.84
N THR A 117 -13.47 -6.30 -4.03
CA THR A 117 -14.79 -5.76 -4.36
C THR A 117 -14.81 -5.21 -5.78
N ALA A 118 -15.77 -5.63 -6.60
CA ALA A 118 -16.05 -5.03 -7.89
C ALA A 118 -16.83 -3.71 -7.70
N GLY A 119 -16.13 -2.59 -7.48
CA GLY A 119 -16.72 -1.25 -7.51
C GLY A 119 -16.14 -0.26 -6.48
N THR A 120 -15.54 0.83 -6.99
CA THR A 120 -15.89 2.25 -6.68
C THR A 120 -14.96 3.25 -7.39
N GLY A 121 -14.03 2.85 -8.26
CA GLY A 121 -13.15 3.79 -8.97
C GLY A 121 -12.03 4.40 -8.12
N THR A 122 -11.90 4.00 -6.85
CA THR A 122 -10.70 4.24 -6.00
C THR A 122 -9.48 3.41 -6.45
N GLU A 123 -9.74 2.52 -7.40
CA GLU A 123 -8.86 1.54 -8.04
C GLU A 123 -8.09 2.07 -9.24
N THR A 124 -8.08 3.38 -9.50
CA THR A 124 -7.05 3.92 -10.41
C THR A 124 -5.76 3.99 -9.61
N PRO A 125 -4.81 3.05 -9.75
CA PRO A 125 -3.50 3.24 -9.20
C PRO A 125 -2.91 4.29 -10.12
N ALA A 126 -2.83 5.56 -9.68
CA ALA A 126 -1.79 6.41 -10.22
C ALA A 126 -0.51 5.63 -9.97
N ARG A 127 -0.01 4.97 -11.02
CA ARG A 127 1.23 4.22 -11.03
C ARG A 127 2.27 5.11 -10.37
N LEU A 128 2.53 4.91 -9.08
CA LEU A 128 3.67 5.50 -8.42
C LEU A 128 4.86 4.62 -8.80
N ALA A 129 5.20 4.66 -10.09
CA ALA A 129 6.46 4.17 -10.55
C ALA A 129 7.54 4.99 -9.82
N PRO A 130 8.56 4.36 -9.23
CA PRO A 130 9.76 5.09 -8.83
C PRO A 130 10.25 5.85 -10.06
N ALA A 131 10.58 7.13 -9.90
CA ALA A 131 11.12 7.96 -10.96
C ALA A 131 12.36 7.29 -11.59
N ALA A 132 12.15 6.55 -12.66
CA ALA A 132 13.17 6.11 -13.59
C ALA A 132 12.80 6.71 -14.95
N SER A 133 13.42 7.86 -15.22
CA SER A 133 13.67 8.46 -16.54
C SER A 133 12.84 7.91 -17.70
N GLN A 134 11.77 8.63 -18.06
CA GLN A 134 11.30 8.65 -19.44
C GLN A 134 11.62 10.03 -20.03
N ARG A 135 12.67 10.09 -20.85
CA ARG A 135 12.80 11.16 -21.85
C ARG A 135 11.77 10.88 -22.95
N SER A 136 10.75 11.71 -23.04
CA SER A 136 10.09 12.05 -24.31
C SER A 136 9.16 13.24 -24.11
N HIS A 137 9.58 14.38 -24.67
CA HIS A 137 8.77 15.43 -25.29
C HIS A 137 7.36 15.71 -24.74
N GLY A 138 7.22 16.88 -24.10
CA GLY A 138 5.98 17.66 -24.07
C GLY A 138 4.82 17.10 -23.24
N GLY A 139 4.70 17.57 -21.99
CA GLY A 139 3.48 17.37 -21.20
C GLY A 139 3.73 17.25 -19.71
N LEU A 140 3.67 18.37 -19.01
CA LEU A 140 3.74 18.47 -17.55
C LEU A 140 2.50 17.78 -16.93
N LEU A 141 2.63 16.53 -16.48
CA LEU A 141 1.59 15.85 -15.69
C LEU A 141 2.13 15.49 -14.31
N ARG A 142 1.97 16.45 -13.39
CA ARG A 142 2.11 16.23 -11.95
C ARG A 142 0.94 15.34 -11.48
N GLY A 143 1.20 14.06 -11.23
CA GLY A 143 0.21 13.13 -10.69
C GLY A 143 -0.23 13.56 -9.28
N CYS A 144 -1.45 14.08 -9.16
CA CYS A 144 -2.13 14.34 -7.90
C CYS A 144 -2.41 13.02 -7.18
N ALA A 145 -1.73 12.73 -6.08
CA ALA A 145 -2.29 11.82 -5.08
C ALA A 145 -3.30 12.61 -4.23
N ARG A 146 -4.60 12.36 -4.44
CA ARG A 146 -5.66 12.82 -3.54
C ARG A 146 -5.72 11.83 -2.37
N LEU A 147 -5.10 12.18 -1.24
CA LEU A 147 -5.57 11.65 0.03
C LEU A 147 -6.89 12.36 0.33
N VAL A 148 -7.95 11.57 0.49
CA VAL A 148 -9.36 12.00 0.63
C VAL A 148 -9.54 13.22 1.53
#